data_AF-A0A924IHF1-F1
#
_entry.id   AF-A0A924IHF1-F1
#
_cell.length_a   1.000
_cell.length_b   1.000
_cell.length_c   1.000
_cell.angle_alpha   90.00
_cell.angle_beta   90.00
_cell.angle_gamma   90.00
#
_symmetry.space_group_name_H-M   'P 1'
#
loop_
_entity.id
_entity.type
_entity.pdbx_description
1 polymer ?
#
loop_
_entity_poly.entity_id
_entity_poly.type
_entity_poly.pdbx_seq_one_letter_code
_entity_poly.pdbx_strand_id
1 'polypeptide(L)'
;MSLVSVAALLPACAGGPVFETALTRVVRRNGMQDDRPITVTAATNAWQTLIRRRTLIIPPAQILVVGGGGGGGGSTGGGGGGGGVTYQTNVTIASGSYTVVVGAGGIGFATSAAGTSGSSSSFTGILALGGGGGAATAAGGITFPGLSGGSGGGGCSFGGGTSTPGSGTAGQGFNGAPAAALNSGGSGGGGAGGAGMFTGTGGSGLACSIPGTSTYYGGGGGGSNPSTSYGSPGGLGGGGTASVNNGSNGTNGLGGGGGGGWYWPSSGSAKGGDGGGGTVIIRYPTTGIASSGGTVSTVGGTDTMHVFNTAGTFTFTAP
;
A
#
# COMPACT_ATOMS: atom_id res chain seq x y z
N MET A 1 30.14 19.85 -26.92
CA MET A 1 30.86 19.50 -28.18
C MET A 1 32.20 20.21 -28.08
N SER A 2 33.29 19.49 -27.78
CA SER A 2 34.63 20.07 -27.79
C SER A 2 35.58 18.99 -28.32
N LEU A 3 36.10 19.22 -29.53
CA LEU A 3 37.06 18.36 -30.21
C LEU A 3 38.44 18.87 -29.87
N VAL A 4 39.20 18.13 -29.06
CA VAL A 4 40.64 18.36 -28.89
C VAL A 4 41.35 17.54 -29.97
N SER A 5 41.82 18.23 -31.02
CA SER A 5 42.71 17.66 -32.04
C SER A 5 44.15 17.72 -31.52
N VAL A 6 44.78 16.56 -31.34
CA VAL A 6 46.24 16.45 -31.17
C VAL A 6 46.78 15.79 -32.41
N ALA A 7 47.50 16.55 -33.24
CA ALA A 7 48.26 16.05 -34.37
C ALA A 7 49.65 15.66 -33.85
N ALA A 8 50.06 14.41 -34.05
CA ALA A 8 51.44 13.98 -33.87
C ALA A 8 52.08 13.81 -35.25
N LEU A 9 53.12 14.60 -35.55
CA LEU A 9 54.01 14.38 -36.68
C LEU A 9 54.82 13.10 -36.45
N LEU A 10 55.01 12.30 -37.51
CA LEU A 10 56.05 11.27 -37.55
C LEU A 10 57.15 11.70 -38.54
N PRO A 11 58.45 11.50 -38.22
CA PRO A 11 59.51 11.71 -39.18
C PRO A 11 59.53 10.54 -40.19
N ALA A 12 59.71 10.87 -41.46
CA ALA A 12 59.95 9.88 -42.50
C ALA A 12 61.37 9.31 -42.34
N CYS A 13 61.49 7.99 -42.20
CA CYS A 13 62.71 7.25 -42.49
C CYS A 13 62.40 6.02 -43.34
N ALA A 14 63.31 5.74 -44.28
CA ALA A 14 63.10 4.95 -45.48
C ALA A 14 63.23 3.44 -45.27
N GLY A 15 62.49 2.67 -46.08
CA GLY A 15 62.88 1.35 -46.58
C GLY A 15 62.70 0.14 -45.64
N GLY A 16 61.53 -0.50 -45.68
CA GLY A 16 61.26 -1.82 -45.09
C GLY A 16 59.76 -2.05 -44.85
N PRO A 17 59.25 -3.30 -44.87
CA PRO A 17 57.80 -3.55 -44.79
C PRO A 17 57.27 -3.05 -43.44
N VAL A 18 56.46 -1.99 -43.51
CA VAL A 18 55.79 -1.44 -42.33
C VAL A 18 54.73 -2.47 -41.90
N PHE A 19 54.92 -3.09 -40.75
CA PHE A 19 53.82 -3.71 -40.03
C PHE A 19 52.83 -2.59 -39.74
N GLU A 20 51.72 -2.57 -40.48
CA GLU A 20 50.64 -1.60 -40.29
C GLU A 20 49.92 -1.98 -38.99
N THR A 21 50.46 -1.56 -37.86
CA THR A 21 49.81 -1.70 -36.56
C THR A 21 48.60 -0.77 -36.58
N ALA A 22 47.44 -1.30 -36.94
CA ALA A 22 46.17 -0.58 -36.93
C ALA A 22 45.93 0.01 -35.54
N LEU A 23 46.17 1.31 -35.41
CA LEU A 23 46.04 2.04 -34.18
C LEU A 23 44.55 2.25 -33.93
N THR A 24 43.91 1.30 -33.23
CA THR A 24 42.53 1.43 -32.76
C THR A 24 42.47 2.55 -31.72
N ARG A 25 42.22 3.79 -32.16
CA ARG A 25 41.96 4.90 -31.24
C ARG A 25 40.58 4.72 -30.61
N VAL A 26 40.52 4.00 -29.50
CA VAL A 26 39.33 3.93 -28.65
C VAL A 26 39.22 5.24 -27.87
N VAL A 27 38.36 6.15 -28.31
CA VAL A 27 38.00 7.34 -27.53
C VAL A 27 37.09 6.88 -26.39
N ARG A 28 37.65 6.64 -25.20
CA ARG A 28 36.87 6.40 -23.97
C ARG A 28 36.46 7.76 -23.38
N ARG A 29 35.17 7.98 -23.11
CA ARG A 29 34.78 9.01 -22.14
C ARG A 29 35.14 8.51 -20.74
N ASN A 30 35.77 9.38 -19.94
CA ASN A 30 36.13 9.09 -18.55
C ASN A 30 34.93 8.53 -17.76
N GLY A 31 35.15 7.43 -17.03
CA GLY A 31 34.20 6.88 -16.05
C GLY A 31 33.46 5.58 -16.40
N MET A 32 33.75 4.92 -17.54
CA MET A 32 33.12 3.64 -17.88
C MET A 32 34.05 2.44 -17.67
N GLN A 33 33.78 1.64 -16.64
CA GLN A 33 34.27 0.26 -16.54
C GLN A 33 33.35 -0.65 -17.36
N ASP A 34 33.87 -1.22 -18.44
CA ASP A 34 33.21 -2.28 -19.21
C ASP A 34 34.32 -3.19 -19.78
N ASP A 35 34.52 -4.36 -19.16
CA ASP A 35 35.65 -5.28 -19.40
C ASP A 35 35.36 -6.35 -20.46
N ARG A 36 34.42 -6.13 -21.40
CA ARG A 36 34.21 -7.08 -22.50
C ARG A 36 35.16 -6.81 -23.66
N PRO A 37 35.97 -7.80 -24.12
CA PRO A 37 36.86 -7.63 -25.25
C PRO A 37 36.07 -7.38 -26.54
N ILE A 38 36.52 -6.42 -27.35
CA ILE A 38 35.95 -6.10 -28.66
C ILE A 38 36.68 -6.92 -29.72
N THR A 39 35.98 -7.83 -30.39
CA THR A 39 36.51 -8.57 -31.54
C THR A 39 36.11 -7.84 -32.83
N VAL A 40 37.08 -7.31 -33.57
CA VAL A 40 36.86 -6.73 -34.92
C VAL A 40 37.15 -7.84 -35.94
N THR A 41 36.11 -8.34 -36.62
CA THR A 41 36.23 -9.55 -37.48
C THR A 41 36.47 -9.25 -38.97
N ALA A 42 36.64 -7.99 -39.40
CA ALA A 42 37.04 -7.70 -40.78
C ALA A 42 37.76 -6.36 -40.89
N ALA A 43 38.96 -6.38 -41.48
CA ALA A 43 39.59 -5.20 -42.05
C ALA A 43 38.79 -4.80 -43.29
N THR A 44 37.97 -3.77 -43.17
CA THR A 44 37.36 -3.10 -44.33
C THR A 44 37.89 -1.69 -44.36
N ASN A 45 38.17 -1.16 -45.56
CA ASN A 45 38.79 0.16 -45.77
C ASN A 45 37.79 1.32 -45.55
N ALA A 46 36.74 1.09 -44.76
CA ALA A 46 35.65 2.03 -44.52
C ALA A 46 35.58 2.37 -43.03
N TRP A 47 35.39 3.66 -42.73
CA TRP A 47 35.10 4.11 -41.38
C TRP A 47 33.78 3.51 -40.91
N GLN A 48 33.84 2.52 -40.01
CA GLN A 48 32.65 1.99 -39.37
C GLN A 48 32.32 2.84 -38.13
N THR A 49 31.15 3.49 -38.15
CA THR A 49 30.62 4.18 -36.97
C THR A 49 29.85 3.15 -36.12
N LEU A 50 30.48 2.67 -35.05
CA LEU A 50 29.83 1.74 -34.11
C LEU A 50 28.92 2.52 -33.14
N ILE A 51 27.64 2.62 -33.46
CA ILE A 51 26.62 3.14 -32.53
C ILE A 51 26.28 2.01 -31.55
N ARG A 52 26.86 2.04 -30.33
CA ARG A 52 26.37 1.19 -29.23
C ARG A 52 24.96 1.66 -28.85
N ARG A 53 23.92 0.95 -29.28
CA ARG A 53 22.57 1.11 -28.70
C ARG A 53 22.63 0.54 -27.28
N ARG A 54 22.72 1.41 -26.27
CA ARG A 54 22.56 1.02 -24.86
C ARG A 54 21.06 0.80 -24.65
N THR A 55 20.64 -0.43 -24.43
CA THR A 55 19.26 -0.71 -24.01
C THR A 55 19.09 -0.14 -22.60
N LEU A 56 18.16 0.80 -22.44
CA LEU A 56 17.78 1.30 -21.12
C LEU A 56 16.99 0.21 -20.41
N ILE A 57 17.59 -0.42 -19.40
CA ILE A 57 16.91 -1.38 -18.54
C ILE A 57 16.40 -0.62 -17.33
N ILE A 58 15.09 -0.38 -17.28
CA ILE A 58 14.44 0.16 -16.10
C ILE A 58 14.24 -1.01 -15.13
N PRO A 59 14.81 -0.96 -13.91
CA PRO A 59 14.62 -2.05 -12.96
C PRO A 59 13.14 -2.12 -12.52
N PRO A 60 12.61 -3.32 -12.28
CA PRO A 60 11.23 -3.48 -11.79
C PRO A 60 11.08 -2.88 -10.39
N ALA A 61 9.91 -2.29 -10.14
CA ALA A 61 9.49 -1.75 -8.86
C ALA A 61 8.46 -2.66 -8.18
N GLN A 62 8.44 -2.61 -6.85
CA GLN A 62 7.40 -3.16 -6.00
C GLN A 62 6.48 -2.04 -5.56
N ILE A 63 5.17 -2.28 -5.58
CA ILE A 63 4.17 -1.28 -5.21
C ILE A 63 3.15 -1.93 -4.29
N LEU A 64 2.95 -1.32 -3.12
CA LEU A 64 1.87 -1.63 -2.19
C LEU A 64 0.92 -0.44 -2.14
N VAL A 65 -0.37 -0.68 -2.38
CA VAL A 65 -1.43 0.31 -2.24
C VAL A 65 -2.41 -0.21 -1.20
N VAL A 66 -2.69 0.60 -0.18
CA VAL A 66 -3.60 0.27 0.93
C VAL A 66 -4.67 1.36 1.02
N GLY A 67 -5.95 0.97 0.92
CA GLY A 67 -7.08 1.88 1.11
C GLY A 67 -7.21 2.36 2.56
N GLY A 68 -7.96 3.43 2.80
CA GLY A 68 -8.33 3.82 4.17
C GLY A 68 -9.29 2.81 4.80
N GLY A 69 -9.15 2.51 6.09
CA GLY A 69 -10.07 1.63 6.82
C GLY A 69 -11.42 2.28 7.06
N GLY A 70 -12.46 1.47 7.25
CA GLY A 70 -13.80 1.93 7.62
C GLY A 70 -13.91 2.29 9.10
N GLY A 71 -14.81 3.21 9.44
CA GLY A 71 -15.13 3.54 10.84
C GLY A 71 -15.94 2.43 11.51
N GLY A 72 -15.82 2.30 12.83
CA GLY A 72 -16.68 1.42 13.64
C GLY A 72 -18.10 1.98 13.79
N GLY A 73 -19.07 1.10 14.00
CA GLY A 73 -20.45 1.51 14.31
C GLY A 73 -20.61 2.01 15.74
N GLY A 74 -21.66 2.81 15.98
CA GLY A 74 -22.09 3.24 17.31
C GLY A 74 -23.21 2.36 17.87
N SER A 75 -23.47 2.43 19.19
CA SER A 75 -24.57 1.74 19.88
C SER A 75 -24.69 0.25 19.54
N THR A 76 -23.87 -0.57 20.19
CA THR A 76 -23.72 -2.00 19.86
C THR A 76 -23.12 -2.16 18.47
N GLY A 77 -22.06 -1.41 18.21
CA GLY A 77 -21.43 -1.32 16.91
C GLY A 77 -20.60 -2.54 16.55
N GLY A 78 -20.70 -2.96 15.29
CA GLY A 78 -19.72 -3.82 14.64
C GLY A 78 -18.42 -3.06 14.34
N GLY A 79 -17.32 -3.81 14.21
CA GLY A 79 -16.03 -3.23 13.83
C GLY A 79 -15.99 -2.81 12.37
N GLY A 80 -15.28 -1.72 12.06
CA GLY A 80 -15.03 -1.30 10.68
C GLY A 80 -14.12 -2.29 9.94
N GLY A 81 -14.33 -2.46 8.64
CA GLY A 81 -13.44 -3.26 7.79
C GLY A 81 -12.11 -2.55 7.55
N GLY A 82 -11.03 -3.31 7.44
CA GLY A 82 -9.75 -2.79 6.98
C GLY A 82 -9.81 -2.29 5.53
N GLY A 83 -8.92 -1.38 5.16
CA GLY A 83 -8.70 -1.00 3.77
C GLY A 83 -8.30 -2.21 2.94
N GLY A 84 -8.72 -2.22 1.67
CA GLY A 84 -8.23 -3.18 0.70
C GLY A 84 -6.71 -3.05 0.54
N VAL A 85 -6.04 -4.16 0.26
CA VAL A 85 -4.59 -4.17 0.01
C VAL A 85 -4.33 -4.75 -1.37
N THR A 86 -3.53 -4.05 -2.18
CA THR A 86 -3.02 -4.55 -3.47
C THR A 86 -1.51 -4.44 -3.47
N TYR A 87 -0.83 -5.55 -3.78
CA TYR A 87 0.62 -5.64 -3.80
C TYR A 87 1.11 -6.22 -5.14
N GLN A 88 2.02 -5.52 -5.81
CA GLN A 88 2.63 -5.96 -7.07
C GLN A 88 4.16 -5.90 -6.96
N THR A 89 4.85 -6.90 -7.52
CA THR A 89 6.30 -7.07 -7.33
C THR A 89 7.15 -6.81 -8.57
N ASN A 90 6.54 -6.57 -9.74
CA ASN A 90 7.24 -6.44 -11.02
C ASN A 90 6.64 -5.34 -11.90
N VAL A 91 6.57 -4.12 -11.39
CA VAL A 91 5.98 -2.98 -12.12
C VAL A 91 7.07 -2.15 -12.79
N THR A 92 6.92 -1.90 -14.09
CA THR A 92 7.81 -0.99 -14.83
C THR A 92 7.25 0.43 -14.74
N ILE A 93 8.05 1.37 -14.25
CA ILE A 93 7.67 2.78 -14.13
C ILE A 93 8.45 3.57 -15.18
N ALA A 94 7.75 4.27 -16.07
CA ALA A 94 8.38 5.14 -17.06
C ALA A 94 8.87 6.44 -16.40
N SER A 95 9.76 7.17 -17.08
CA SER A 95 10.11 8.51 -16.60
C SER A 95 8.89 9.43 -16.66
N GLY A 96 8.61 10.13 -15.58
CA GLY A 96 7.43 10.99 -15.49
C GLY A 96 7.09 11.44 -14.08
N SER A 97 5.92 12.08 -13.99
CA SER A 97 5.31 12.53 -12.75
C SER A 97 3.97 11.81 -12.58
N TYR A 98 3.75 11.25 -11.40
CA TYR A 98 2.63 10.38 -11.10
C TYR A 98 1.88 10.89 -9.88
N THR A 99 0.57 11.05 -10.01
CA THR A 99 -0.30 11.35 -8.87
C THR A 99 -0.42 10.12 -7.97
N VAL A 100 -0.21 10.33 -6.67
CA VAL A 100 -0.42 9.34 -5.62
C VAL A 100 -1.66 9.76 -4.83
N VAL A 101 -2.68 8.92 -4.82
CA VAL A 101 -3.89 9.13 -4.02
C VAL A 101 -3.81 8.24 -2.79
N VAL A 102 -3.97 8.83 -1.61
CA VAL A 102 -4.05 8.10 -0.35
C VAL A 102 -5.42 8.33 0.27
N GLY A 103 -6.15 7.24 0.47
CA GLY A 103 -7.48 7.26 1.03
C GLY A 103 -7.48 7.58 2.51
N ALA A 104 -8.33 8.53 2.91
CA ALA A 104 -8.63 8.79 4.32
C ALA A 104 -9.41 7.63 4.94
N GLY A 105 -9.26 7.45 6.26
CA GLY A 105 -10.11 6.53 7.02
C GLY A 105 -11.54 7.04 7.15
N GLY A 106 -12.48 6.11 7.30
CA GLY A 106 -13.88 6.41 7.54
C GLY A 106 -14.11 6.92 8.96
N ILE A 107 -15.09 7.79 9.14
CA ILE A 107 -15.52 8.30 10.44
C ILE A 107 -16.34 7.23 11.15
N GLY A 108 -15.99 6.94 12.40
CA GLY A 108 -16.84 6.19 13.33
C GLY A 108 -17.96 7.07 13.86
N PHE A 109 -19.17 6.55 13.98
CA PHE A 109 -20.30 7.37 14.39
C PHE A 109 -20.67 7.16 15.86
N ALA A 110 -21.23 8.23 16.45
CA ALA A 110 -21.94 8.14 17.72
C ALA A 110 -23.39 7.69 17.47
N THR A 111 -23.99 7.07 18.48
CA THR A 111 -25.42 6.73 18.62
C THR A 111 -26.17 6.33 17.35
N SER A 112 -26.48 5.03 17.23
CA SER A 112 -27.46 4.50 16.26
C SER A 112 -27.15 4.84 14.79
N ALA A 113 -25.89 4.71 14.39
CA ALA A 113 -25.48 4.86 12.99
C ALA A 113 -24.29 3.96 12.68
N ALA A 114 -24.29 3.40 11.47
CA ALA A 114 -23.15 2.67 10.94
C ALA A 114 -21.94 3.61 10.79
N GLY A 115 -20.75 3.05 10.91
CA GLY A 115 -19.53 3.75 10.50
C GLY A 115 -19.58 4.10 9.02
N THR A 116 -18.85 5.13 8.61
CA THR A 116 -18.64 5.40 7.17
C THR A 116 -17.52 4.54 6.61
N SER A 117 -17.60 4.26 5.30
CA SER A 117 -16.51 3.62 4.58
C SER A 117 -15.29 4.55 4.49
N GLY A 118 -14.10 3.95 4.50
CA GLY A 118 -12.87 4.64 4.14
C GLY A 118 -12.83 4.99 2.66
N SER A 119 -11.93 5.90 2.28
CA SER A 119 -11.68 6.24 0.89
C SER A 119 -10.63 5.32 0.26
N SER A 120 -10.70 5.15 -1.06
CA SER A 120 -9.73 4.35 -1.82
C SER A 120 -8.38 5.06 -1.97
N SER A 121 -7.32 4.27 -2.07
CA SER A 121 -5.97 4.72 -2.47
C SER A 121 -5.68 4.25 -3.87
N SER A 122 -4.84 4.98 -4.62
CA SER A 122 -4.44 4.55 -5.95
C SER A 122 -3.09 5.09 -6.38
N PHE A 123 -2.39 4.30 -7.18
CA PHE A 123 -1.16 4.69 -7.87
C PHE A 123 -1.11 4.05 -9.25
N THR A 124 -1.01 4.87 -10.30
CA THR A 124 -0.84 4.42 -11.69
C THR A 124 -1.80 3.28 -12.11
N GLY A 125 -3.10 3.43 -11.84
CA GLY A 125 -4.11 2.42 -12.17
C GLY A 125 -4.21 1.23 -11.21
N ILE A 126 -3.30 1.11 -10.24
CA ILE A 126 -3.39 0.17 -9.13
C ILE A 126 -4.32 0.79 -8.08
N LEU A 127 -5.48 0.17 -7.86
CA LEU A 127 -6.54 0.65 -6.97
C LEU A 127 -6.67 -0.26 -5.75
N ALA A 128 -6.66 0.34 -4.56
CA ALA A 128 -7.04 -0.32 -3.32
C ALA A 128 -8.27 0.37 -2.72
N LEU A 129 -9.38 -0.36 -2.60
CA LEU A 129 -10.65 0.17 -2.12
C LEU A 129 -10.60 0.49 -0.62
N GLY A 130 -11.34 1.52 -0.20
CA GLY A 130 -11.53 1.78 1.22
C GLY A 130 -12.33 0.68 1.92
N GLY A 131 -12.09 0.50 3.22
CA GLY A 131 -12.80 -0.48 4.06
C GLY A 131 -14.24 -0.05 4.33
N GLY A 132 -15.14 -1.01 4.49
CA GLY A 132 -16.54 -0.77 4.80
C GLY A 132 -16.76 -0.40 6.26
N GLY A 133 -17.65 0.54 6.54
CA GLY A 133 -18.03 0.91 7.91
C GLY A 133 -18.78 -0.19 8.67
N GLY A 134 -18.57 -0.25 10.00
CA GLY A 134 -19.20 -1.23 10.88
C GLY A 134 -20.70 -0.96 11.10
N ALA A 135 -21.48 -2.03 11.27
CA ALA A 135 -22.91 -1.97 11.52
C ALA A 135 -23.25 -1.31 12.87
N ALA A 136 -24.51 -0.89 13.03
CA ALA A 136 -25.05 -0.42 14.30
C ALA A 136 -26.48 -0.93 14.53
N THR A 137 -26.92 -0.87 15.77
CA THR A 137 -28.33 -1.07 16.16
C THR A 137 -28.80 0.08 17.04
N ALA A 138 -30.11 0.32 17.07
CA ALA A 138 -30.75 1.24 18.00
C ALA A 138 -31.82 0.53 18.85
N ALA A 139 -32.31 1.23 19.88
CA ALA A 139 -33.47 0.79 20.64
C ALA A 139 -34.67 0.51 19.72
N GLY A 140 -35.50 -0.48 20.08
CA GLY A 140 -36.66 -0.88 19.27
C GLY A 140 -36.33 -1.72 18.04
N GLY A 141 -35.10 -2.23 17.91
CA GLY A 141 -34.72 -3.18 16.86
C GLY A 141 -34.35 -2.56 15.52
N ILE A 142 -34.11 -1.26 15.46
CA ILE A 142 -33.65 -0.56 14.25
C ILE A 142 -32.21 -0.98 13.94
N THR A 143 -31.94 -1.30 12.68
CA THR A 143 -30.66 -1.86 12.22
C THR A 143 -30.03 -1.00 11.13
N PHE A 144 -28.71 -0.84 11.23
CA PHE A 144 -27.88 -0.24 10.19
C PHE A 144 -26.86 -1.28 9.77
N PRO A 145 -26.93 -1.79 8.52
CA PRO A 145 -26.05 -2.86 8.07
C PRO A 145 -24.60 -2.38 7.99
N GLY A 146 -23.68 -3.33 8.14
CA GLY A 146 -22.26 -3.10 7.85
C GLY A 146 -22.10 -2.82 6.35
N LEU A 147 -21.21 -1.89 6.02
CA LEU A 147 -20.98 -1.50 4.63
C LEU A 147 -19.94 -2.43 4.00
N SER A 148 -20.08 -2.64 2.69
CA SER A 148 -19.08 -3.35 1.90
C SER A 148 -17.92 -2.42 1.52
N GLY A 149 -16.76 -3.01 1.19
CA GLY A 149 -15.57 -2.26 0.80
C GLY A 149 -14.43 -3.18 0.36
N GLY A 150 -13.20 -2.70 0.44
CA GLY A 150 -11.99 -3.52 0.29
C GLY A 150 -12.04 -4.71 1.25
N SER A 151 -12.26 -4.42 2.54
CA SER A 151 -12.77 -5.40 3.51
C SER A 151 -14.12 -4.94 4.07
N GLY A 152 -15.00 -5.89 4.40
CA GLY A 152 -16.36 -5.60 4.86
C GLY A 152 -16.46 -5.24 6.35
N GLY A 153 -17.38 -4.34 6.71
CA GLY A 153 -17.68 -4.02 8.11
C GLY A 153 -18.43 -5.15 8.83
N GLY A 154 -18.20 -5.30 10.13
CA GLY A 154 -18.85 -6.31 10.96
C GLY A 154 -20.33 -6.00 11.20
N GLY A 155 -21.14 -7.05 11.37
CA GLY A 155 -22.55 -6.97 11.74
C GLY A 155 -22.74 -6.69 13.24
N CYS A 156 -24.00 -6.64 13.67
CA CYS A 156 -24.36 -6.55 15.09
C CYS A 156 -25.78 -7.07 15.35
N SER A 157 -26.07 -7.47 16.59
CA SER A 157 -27.42 -7.83 17.02
C SER A 157 -27.71 -7.35 18.44
N PHE A 158 -28.82 -6.64 18.61
CA PHE A 158 -29.31 -6.15 19.89
C PHE A 158 -30.80 -5.76 19.84
N GLY A 159 -31.52 -5.95 20.94
CA GLY A 159 -32.88 -5.44 21.14
C GLY A 159 -33.91 -5.99 20.14
N GLY A 160 -33.70 -7.19 19.61
CA GLY A 160 -34.53 -7.81 18.57
C GLY A 160 -34.15 -7.43 17.12
N GLY A 161 -33.18 -6.53 16.93
CA GLY A 161 -32.60 -6.19 15.61
C GLY A 161 -31.34 -6.99 15.31
N THR A 162 -31.18 -7.41 14.05
CA THR A 162 -29.95 -8.05 13.54
C THR A 162 -29.54 -7.37 12.25
N SER A 163 -28.34 -6.79 12.24
CA SER A 163 -27.72 -6.12 11.09
C SER A 163 -26.79 -7.09 10.36
N THR A 164 -26.89 -7.12 9.03
CA THR A 164 -25.99 -7.91 8.19
C THR A 164 -24.59 -7.31 8.14
N PRO A 165 -23.53 -8.12 8.01
CA PRO A 165 -22.19 -7.61 7.76
C PRO A 165 -22.06 -7.08 6.32
N GLY A 166 -21.00 -6.32 6.10
CA GLY A 166 -20.54 -5.95 4.76
C GLY A 166 -19.65 -7.02 4.14
N SER A 167 -19.58 -7.03 2.81
CA SER A 167 -18.70 -7.90 2.05
C SER A 167 -17.35 -7.23 1.77
N GLY A 168 -16.29 -8.04 1.75
CA GLY A 168 -14.98 -7.65 1.22
C GLY A 168 -14.92 -7.86 -0.28
N THR A 169 -13.99 -7.17 -0.93
CA THR A 169 -13.76 -7.30 -2.37
C THR A 169 -12.71 -8.38 -2.62
N ALA A 170 -13.06 -9.35 -3.47
CA ALA A 170 -12.17 -10.46 -3.81
C ALA A 170 -10.79 -9.96 -4.28
N GLY A 171 -9.74 -10.53 -3.70
CA GLY A 171 -8.35 -10.14 -3.99
C GLY A 171 -7.84 -8.90 -3.26
N GLN A 172 -8.68 -8.21 -2.47
CA GLN A 172 -8.25 -7.06 -1.66
C GLN A 172 -8.55 -7.21 -0.17
N GLY A 173 -9.59 -7.96 0.19
CA GLY A 173 -9.91 -8.25 1.58
C GLY A 173 -11.09 -9.18 1.74
N PHE A 174 -11.51 -9.34 2.99
CA PHE A 174 -12.48 -10.35 3.40
C PHE A 174 -13.73 -9.73 4.02
N ASN A 175 -14.78 -10.54 4.17
CA ASN A 175 -16.06 -10.14 4.74
C ASN A 175 -15.94 -9.81 6.23
N GLY A 176 -16.79 -8.90 6.70
CA GLY A 176 -17.09 -8.77 8.12
C GLY A 176 -17.88 -9.97 8.62
N ALA A 177 -17.84 -10.22 9.93
CA ALA A 177 -18.61 -11.31 10.52
C ALA A 177 -20.07 -10.92 10.78
N PRO A 178 -21.03 -11.85 10.60
CA PRO A 178 -22.38 -11.67 11.11
C PRO A 178 -22.39 -11.76 12.64
N ALA A 179 -23.48 -11.27 13.25
CA ALA A 179 -23.74 -11.47 14.67
C ALA A 179 -23.89 -12.97 15.00
N ALA A 180 -23.36 -13.39 16.17
CA ALA A 180 -23.35 -14.79 16.59
C ALA A 180 -24.73 -15.31 17.00
N ALA A 181 -25.52 -14.48 17.69
CA ALA A 181 -26.85 -14.81 18.18
C ALA A 181 -27.65 -13.52 18.48
N LEU A 182 -28.94 -13.64 18.79
CA LEU A 182 -29.74 -12.51 19.25
C LEU A 182 -29.12 -11.89 20.50
N ASN A 183 -28.98 -10.57 20.50
CA ASN A 183 -28.36 -9.81 21.61
C ASN A 183 -26.87 -10.14 21.88
N SER A 184 -26.15 -10.71 20.92
CA SER A 184 -24.71 -11.02 21.08
C SER A 184 -23.78 -9.81 20.95
N GLY A 185 -24.32 -8.65 20.58
CA GLY A 185 -23.53 -7.45 20.32
C GLY A 185 -23.01 -7.32 18.90
N GLY A 186 -21.98 -6.50 18.73
CA GLY A 186 -21.26 -6.28 17.49
C GLY A 186 -20.18 -7.32 17.19
N SER A 187 -19.98 -7.59 15.91
CA SER A 187 -19.03 -8.55 15.38
C SER A 187 -17.84 -7.85 14.71
N GLY A 188 -16.76 -8.59 14.49
CA GLY A 188 -15.52 -8.04 13.93
C GLY A 188 -15.64 -7.68 12.46
N GLY A 189 -14.97 -6.60 12.06
CA GLY A 189 -14.78 -6.26 10.66
C GLY A 189 -13.77 -7.19 9.98
N GLY A 190 -13.91 -7.38 8.67
CA GLY A 190 -12.92 -8.12 7.87
C GLY A 190 -11.62 -7.34 7.76
N GLY A 191 -10.49 -8.05 7.68
CA GLY A 191 -9.20 -7.50 7.28
C GLY A 191 -8.80 -7.97 5.90
N ALA A 192 -7.69 -7.45 5.39
CA ALA A 192 -7.15 -7.81 4.07
C ALA A 192 -6.59 -9.24 4.01
N GLY A 193 -6.28 -9.86 5.16
CA GLY A 193 -5.72 -11.21 5.28
C GLY A 193 -6.64 -12.23 5.95
N GLY A 194 -7.82 -11.83 6.44
CA GLY A 194 -8.78 -12.75 7.02
C GLY A 194 -10.13 -12.11 7.33
N ALA A 195 -11.19 -12.93 7.35
CA ALA A 195 -12.52 -12.48 7.73
C ALA A 195 -12.59 -12.08 9.21
N GLY A 196 -13.53 -11.21 9.55
CA GLY A 196 -13.85 -10.91 10.94
C GLY A 196 -14.44 -12.13 11.65
N MET A 197 -14.49 -12.10 12.98
CA MET A 197 -15.09 -13.16 13.80
C MET A 197 -16.39 -12.68 14.46
N PHE A 198 -17.36 -13.60 14.56
CA PHE A 198 -18.64 -13.34 15.22
C PHE A 198 -18.48 -13.05 16.72
N THR A 199 -17.39 -13.51 17.34
CA THR A 199 -16.96 -13.18 18.72
C THR A 199 -16.53 -11.71 18.89
N GLY A 200 -16.48 -10.95 17.80
CA GLY A 200 -16.09 -9.55 17.80
C GLY A 200 -14.64 -9.32 17.37
N THR A 201 -13.77 -10.33 17.28
CA THR A 201 -12.38 -10.10 16.86
C THR A 201 -12.32 -9.66 15.41
N GLY A 202 -11.57 -8.57 15.13
CA GLY A 202 -11.32 -8.10 13.77
C GLY A 202 -10.42 -9.05 12.98
N GLY A 203 -10.67 -9.17 11.67
CA GLY A 203 -9.87 -9.99 10.78
C GLY A 203 -8.46 -9.42 10.60
N SER A 204 -7.44 -10.26 10.54
CA SER A 204 -6.06 -9.83 10.32
C SER A 204 -5.88 -9.19 8.94
N GLY A 205 -4.97 -8.24 8.85
CA GLY A 205 -4.50 -7.63 7.60
C GLY A 205 -3.61 -8.58 6.78
N LEU A 206 -3.20 -8.13 5.60
CA LEU A 206 -2.25 -8.86 4.75
C LEU A 206 -0.82 -8.56 5.20
N ALA A 207 -0.03 -9.61 5.42
CA ALA A 207 1.41 -9.47 5.67
C ALA A 207 2.15 -9.11 4.37
N CYS A 208 2.97 -8.07 4.40
CA CYS A 208 3.81 -7.65 3.29
C CYS A 208 5.22 -7.31 3.77
N SER A 209 6.23 -7.74 3.02
CA SER A 209 7.65 -7.51 3.31
C SER A 209 8.25 -6.34 2.53
N ILE A 210 7.44 -5.53 1.85
CA ILE A 210 7.91 -4.37 1.07
C ILE A 210 8.84 -3.42 1.86
N PRO A 211 8.62 -3.10 3.17
CA PRO A 211 9.54 -2.23 3.90
C PRO A 211 10.84 -2.92 4.35
N GLY A 212 11.06 -4.19 4.01
CA GLY A 212 12.21 -4.99 4.41
C GLY A 212 11.96 -5.89 5.63
N THR A 213 10.86 -5.67 6.36
CA THR A 213 10.36 -6.53 7.44
C THR A 213 8.89 -6.87 7.21
N SER A 214 8.43 -8.01 7.72
CA SER A 214 7.02 -8.39 7.60
C SER A 214 6.14 -7.43 8.42
N THR A 215 5.29 -6.66 7.74
CA THR A 215 4.34 -5.73 8.33
C THR A 215 2.94 -6.06 7.83
N TYR A 216 1.94 -5.97 8.70
CA TYR A 216 0.54 -6.21 8.33
C TYR A 216 -0.16 -4.90 7.93
N TYR A 217 -1.00 -4.96 6.90
CA TYR A 217 -1.79 -3.83 6.40
C TYR A 217 -3.26 -4.22 6.23
N GLY A 218 -4.17 -3.30 6.52
CA GLY A 218 -5.61 -3.49 6.36
C GLY A 218 -6.24 -4.40 7.42
N GLY A 219 -5.87 -4.27 8.69
CA GLY A 219 -6.52 -5.02 9.77
C GLY A 219 -7.96 -4.55 10.06
N GLY A 220 -8.90 -5.46 10.25
CA GLY A 220 -10.28 -5.14 10.62
C GLY A 220 -10.41 -4.70 12.09
N GLY A 221 -11.38 -3.84 12.39
CA GLY A 221 -11.70 -3.43 13.76
C GLY A 221 -12.47 -4.49 14.54
N GLY A 222 -12.34 -4.46 15.86
CA GLY A 222 -13.12 -5.30 16.76
C GLY A 222 -14.57 -4.81 16.90
N GLY A 223 -15.52 -5.73 17.09
CA GLY A 223 -16.92 -5.45 17.41
C GLY A 223 -17.17 -5.40 18.91
N SER A 224 -18.16 -4.61 19.33
CA SER A 224 -18.53 -4.47 20.75
C SER A 224 -19.23 -5.72 21.29
N ASN A 225 -18.90 -6.19 22.49
CA ASN A 225 -19.55 -7.35 23.10
C ASN A 225 -20.06 -6.99 24.51
N PRO A 226 -21.35 -7.21 24.84
CA PRO A 226 -21.89 -6.89 26.16
C PRO A 226 -21.44 -7.84 27.26
N SER A 227 -21.00 -9.05 26.90
CA SER A 227 -20.69 -10.14 27.83
C SER A 227 -19.22 -10.15 28.30
N THR A 228 -18.33 -9.43 27.61
CA THR A 228 -16.93 -9.30 27.99
C THR A 228 -16.66 -7.85 28.38
N SER A 229 -16.30 -7.59 29.65
CA SER A 229 -15.95 -6.25 30.13
C SER A 229 -14.77 -5.60 29.39
N TYR A 230 -14.08 -6.36 28.53
CA TYR A 230 -13.06 -5.93 27.60
C TYR A 230 -13.60 -6.10 26.18
N GLY A 231 -13.59 -5.03 25.38
CA GLY A 231 -14.03 -5.08 23.99
C GLY A 231 -13.11 -5.95 23.14
N SER A 232 -13.67 -6.58 22.11
CA SER A 232 -12.92 -7.52 21.27
C SER A 232 -11.77 -6.81 20.52
N PRO A 233 -10.61 -7.46 20.38
CA PRO A 233 -9.46 -6.86 19.75
C PRO A 233 -9.68 -6.66 18.23
N GLY A 234 -9.03 -5.64 17.68
CA GLY A 234 -8.87 -5.51 16.22
C GLY A 234 -7.85 -6.52 15.69
N GLY A 235 -7.88 -6.73 14.38
CA GLY A 235 -6.94 -7.59 13.67
C GLY A 235 -5.57 -6.93 13.50
N LEU A 236 -4.55 -7.78 13.26
CA LEU A 236 -3.20 -7.32 12.93
C LEU A 236 -3.22 -6.39 11.71
N GLY A 237 -2.34 -5.40 11.66
CA GLY A 237 -2.38 -4.35 10.63
C GLY A 237 -3.24 -3.15 11.02
N GLY A 238 -3.32 -2.88 12.32
CA GLY A 238 -3.80 -1.63 12.87
C GLY A 238 -5.29 -1.55 13.15
N GLY A 239 -6.01 -2.68 13.24
CA GLY A 239 -7.42 -2.69 13.62
C GLY A 239 -7.64 -2.14 15.03
N GLY A 240 -8.61 -1.24 15.18
CA GLY A 240 -8.99 -0.68 16.47
C GLY A 240 -9.74 -1.69 17.34
N THR A 241 -9.45 -1.72 18.64
CA THR A 241 -10.17 -2.55 19.61
C THR A 241 -11.54 -1.96 19.90
N ALA A 242 -12.56 -2.80 20.08
CA ALA A 242 -13.85 -2.34 20.55
C ALA A 242 -13.78 -1.88 22.00
N SER A 243 -14.80 -1.14 22.45
CA SER A 243 -14.90 -0.68 23.83
C SER A 243 -16.34 -0.56 24.27
N VAL A 244 -16.56 -0.68 25.59
CA VAL A 244 -17.85 -0.35 26.21
C VAL A 244 -18.14 1.15 26.22
N ASN A 245 -17.13 1.97 25.91
CA ASN A 245 -17.24 3.41 25.66
C ASN A 245 -16.93 3.68 24.18
N ASN A 246 -15.93 4.50 23.89
CA ASN A 246 -15.49 4.75 22.53
C ASN A 246 -14.59 3.63 22.03
N GLY A 247 -14.94 3.06 20.88
CA GLY A 247 -14.04 2.16 20.16
C GLY A 247 -12.74 2.85 19.82
N SER A 248 -11.63 2.13 19.83
CA SER A 248 -10.33 2.68 19.44
C SER A 248 -10.26 2.89 17.93
N ASN A 249 -9.55 3.94 17.51
CA ASN A 249 -9.32 4.22 16.11
C ASN A 249 -8.42 3.15 15.48
N GLY A 250 -8.58 2.94 14.17
CA GLY A 250 -7.61 2.24 13.36
C GLY A 250 -6.30 3.02 13.24
N THR A 251 -5.22 2.32 12.93
CA THR A 251 -3.89 2.93 12.81
C THR A 251 -3.70 3.58 11.44
N ASN A 252 -3.39 4.88 11.42
CA ASN A 252 -3.06 5.63 10.20
C ASN A 252 -1.79 5.08 9.53
N GLY A 253 -1.80 5.05 8.20
CA GLY A 253 -0.70 4.48 7.41
C GLY A 253 -0.73 2.96 7.29
N LEU A 254 -1.67 2.29 7.97
CA LEU A 254 -1.90 0.85 7.84
C LEU A 254 -3.28 0.51 7.25
N GLY A 255 -4.19 1.48 7.10
CA GLY A 255 -5.55 1.24 6.62
C GLY A 255 -6.40 0.41 7.60
N GLY A 256 -6.10 0.44 8.90
CA GLY A 256 -6.84 -0.35 9.90
C GLY A 256 -8.28 0.13 10.09
N GLY A 257 -9.24 -0.78 10.28
CA GLY A 257 -10.62 -0.44 10.61
C GLY A 257 -10.81 0.01 12.06
N GLY A 258 -11.77 0.88 12.33
CA GLY A 258 -12.08 1.36 13.68
C GLY A 258 -12.87 0.34 14.52
N GLY A 259 -12.65 0.32 15.83
CA GLY A 259 -13.38 -0.55 16.76
C GLY A 259 -14.83 -0.09 16.99
N GLY A 260 -15.75 -1.02 17.25
CA GLY A 260 -17.14 -0.72 17.57
C GLY A 260 -17.32 -0.12 18.98
N GLY A 261 -18.29 0.77 19.13
CA GLY A 261 -18.70 1.33 20.43
C GLY A 261 -19.96 0.66 20.98
N TRP A 262 -20.07 0.55 22.30
CA TRP A 262 -21.26 0.03 22.99
C TRP A 262 -22.00 1.12 23.78
N TYR A 263 -23.34 1.14 23.75
CA TYR A 263 -24.12 2.06 24.59
C TYR A 263 -25.17 1.29 25.43
N TRP A 264 -25.19 1.51 26.75
CA TRP A 264 -26.22 1.07 27.72
C TRP A 264 -26.63 2.30 28.58
N PRO A 265 -27.88 2.45 29.08
CA PRO A 265 -28.52 3.76 29.23
C PRO A 265 -28.08 4.46 30.52
N SER A 266 -26.87 5.03 30.53
CA SER A 266 -26.48 6.10 31.49
C SER A 266 -25.07 6.68 31.32
N SER A 267 -24.21 6.21 30.40
CA SER A 267 -22.80 6.66 30.34
C SER A 267 -22.39 7.53 29.14
N GLY A 268 -23.32 8.25 28.51
CA GLY A 268 -22.99 9.18 27.41
C GLY A 268 -22.65 8.52 26.06
N SER A 269 -22.36 9.35 25.05
CA SER A 269 -22.22 8.92 23.65
C SER A 269 -21.02 8.00 23.41
N ALA A 270 -21.27 6.70 23.27
CA ALA A 270 -20.26 5.74 22.82
C ALA A 270 -20.12 5.78 21.29
N LYS A 271 -19.01 6.36 20.83
CA LYS A 271 -18.65 6.50 19.42
C LYS A 271 -17.87 5.27 18.96
N GLY A 272 -18.17 4.76 17.76
CA GLY A 272 -17.22 3.89 17.07
C GLY A 272 -15.89 4.62 16.83
N GLY A 273 -14.79 3.87 16.81
CA GLY A 273 -13.49 4.40 16.43
C GLY A 273 -13.46 4.78 14.95
N ASP A 274 -12.68 5.80 14.60
CA ASP A 274 -12.42 6.16 13.21
C ASP A 274 -11.50 5.13 12.55
N GLY A 275 -11.64 4.90 11.26
CA GLY A 275 -10.70 4.11 10.48
C GLY A 275 -9.37 4.84 10.31
N GLY A 276 -8.28 4.07 10.15
CA GLY A 276 -6.97 4.58 9.84
C GLY A 276 -6.83 4.92 8.35
N GLY A 277 -6.15 6.01 8.03
CA GLY A 277 -5.76 6.34 6.66
C GLY A 277 -4.91 5.26 6.00
N GLY A 278 -5.01 5.15 4.68
CA GLY A 278 -4.25 4.22 3.87
C GLY A 278 -2.78 4.62 3.70
N THR A 279 -2.08 3.89 2.84
CA THR A 279 -0.70 4.21 2.46
C THR A 279 -0.40 3.74 1.04
N VAL A 280 0.54 4.38 0.37
CA VAL A 280 1.14 3.91 -0.88
C VAL A 280 2.65 3.80 -0.69
N ILE A 281 3.21 2.63 -0.96
CA ILE A 281 4.64 2.35 -0.84
C ILE A 281 5.16 1.92 -2.20
N ILE A 282 6.22 2.59 -2.66
CA ILE A 282 6.90 2.31 -3.92
C ILE A 282 8.35 2.00 -3.59
N ARG A 283 8.85 0.83 -4.00
CA ARG A 283 10.23 0.40 -3.75
C ARG A 283 10.90 -0.09 -5.03
N TYR A 284 12.13 0.33 -5.28
CA TYR A 284 12.90 -0.09 -6.46
C TYR A 284 14.42 0.06 -6.23
N PRO A 285 15.26 -0.60 -7.05
CA PRO A 285 16.72 -0.46 -6.96
C PRO A 285 17.19 0.97 -7.22
N THR A 286 18.08 1.52 -6.39
CA THR A 286 18.46 2.95 -6.41
C THR A 286 19.28 3.37 -7.63
N THR A 287 20.01 2.45 -8.25
CA THR A 287 21.13 2.79 -9.15
C THR A 287 20.68 3.52 -10.42
N GLY A 288 21.20 4.74 -10.61
CA GLY A 288 20.99 5.53 -11.82
C GLY A 288 19.62 6.22 -11.91
N ILE A 289 18.78 6.13 -10.87
CA ILE A 289 17.44 6.70 -10.88
C ILE A 289 17.42 7.99 -10.04
N ALA A 290 16.80 9.03 -10.58
CA ALA A 290 16.43 10.22 -9.81
C ALA A 290 14.92 10.20 -9.53
N SER A 291 14.53 10.44 -8.29
CA SER A 291 13.12 10.41 -7.85
C SER A 291 12.85 11.36 -6.70
N SER A 292 11.57 11.69 -6.50
CA SER A 292 11.12 12.44 -5.32
C SER A 292 9.65 12.20 -5.02
N GLY A 293 9.22 12.58 -3.81
CA GLY A 293 7.85 12.46 -3.33
C GLY A 293 7.72 11.52 -2.12
N GLY A 294 6.81 11.85 -1.21
CA GLY A 294 6.61 11.07 0.02
C GLY A 294 7.83 11.10 0.95
N THR A 295 7.80 10.23 1.96
CA THR A 295 8.95 9.98 2.83
C THR A 295 9.89 8.99 2.15
N VAL A 296 11.14 9.39 1.93
CA VAL A 296 12.14 8.58 1.23
C VAL A 296 13.07 7.90 2.23
N SER A 297 13.32 6.61 2.07
CA SER A 297 14.30 5.85 2.85
C SER A 297 14.98 4.78 2.00
N THR A 298 16.07 4.21 2.52
CA THR A 298 16.78 3.10 1.89
C THR A 298 16.43 1.79 2.59
N VAL A 299 16.14 0.75 1.81
CA VAL A 299 15.84 -0.59 2.32
C VAL A 299 16.93 -1.55 1.84
N GLY A 300 17.49 -2.35 2.77
CA GLY A 300 18.55 -3.31 2.46
C GLY A 300 19.86 -2.70 1.95
N GLY A 301 20.02 -1.38 2.06
CA GLY A 301 21.20 -0.64 1.59
C GLY A 301 21.26 -0.38 0.08
N THR A 302 20.35 -0.94 -0.72
CA THR A 302 20.40 -0.87 -2.20
C THR A 302 19.15 -0.30 -2.83
N ASP A 303 18.00 -0.40 -2.16
CA ASP A 303 16.71 -0.02 -2.73
C ASP A 303 16.25 1.31 -2.15
N THR A 304 15.68 2.15 -3.01
CA THR A 304 14.99 3.37 -2.59
C THR A 304 13.52 3.03 -2.36
N MET A 305 12.97 3.47 -1.23
CA MET A 305 11.56 3.33 -0.89
C MET A 305 10.94 4.70 -0.66
N HIS A 306 9.77 4.91 -1.25
CA HIS A 306 8.92 6.08 -1.05
C HIS A 306 7.63 5.66 -0.35
N VAL A 307 7.28 6.33 0.75
CA VAL A 307 6.04 6.08 1.50
C VAL A 307 5.17 7.33 1.47
N PHE A 308 3.91 7.17 1.07
CA PHE A 308 2.89 8.21 1.04
C PHE A 308 1.77 7.85 2.01
N ASN A 309 1.64 8.60 3.11
CA ASN A 309 0.51 8.52 4.04
C ASN A 309 -0.54 9.62 3.80
N THR A 310 -0.25 10.52 2.86
CA THR A 310 -1.14 11.56 2.34
C THR A 310 -0.97 11.64 0.83
N ALA A 311 -1.98 12.16 0.13
CA ALA A 311 -1.92 12.35 -1.31
C ALA A 311 -0.74 13.25 -1.71
N GLY A 312 -0.16 12.98 -2.88
CA GLY A 312 1.03 13.69 -3.33
C GLY A 312 1.41 13.37 -4.76
N THR A 313 2.62 13.76 -5.12
CA THR A 313 3.20 13.48 -6.44
C THR A 313 4.48 12.68 -6.27
N PHE A 314 4.61 11.61 -7.04
CA PHE A 314 5.82 10.83 -7.19
C PHE A 314 6.47 11.17 -8.53
N THR A 315 7.73 11.58 -8.52
CA THR A 315 8.49 11.80 -9.75
C THR A 315 9.54 10.71 -9.89
N PHE A 316 9.72 10.25 -11.12
CA PHE A 316 10.66 9.18 -11.46
C PHE A 316 11.37 9.53 -12.76
N THR A 317 12.69 9.45 -12.76
CA THR A 317 13.53 9.61 -13.95
C THR A 317 14.44 8.41 -14.03
N ALA A 318 14.21 7.59 -15.05
CA ALA A 318 15.02 6.41 -15.33
C ALA A 318 16.46 6.80 -15.76
N PRO A 319 17.42 5.85 -15.65
CA PRO A 319 18.84 6.09 -15.98
C PRO A 319 19.16 6.49 -17.43
#